data_AF-A0A961JT80-F1
#
_entry.id   AF-A0A961JT80-F1
#
_cell.length_a   1.000
_cell.length_b   1.000
_cell.length_c   1.000
_cell.angle_alpha   90.00
_cell.angle_beta   90.00
_cell.angle_gamma   90.00
#
_symmetry.space_group_name_H-M   'P 1'
#
loop_
_entity.id
_entity.type
_entity.pdbx_description
1 polymer ?
#
loop_
_entity_poly.entity_id
_entity_poly.type
_entity_poly.pdbx_seq_one_letter_code
_entity_poly.pdbx_strand_id
1 'polypeptide(L)' 'PVFGKIGAAVTDIGGMMSHAAIVCREYGLPAVTGTGTASAKIKTGMRLRVDGNAGTVTILD' A
#
# COMPACT_ATOMS: atom_id res chain seq x y z
N PRO A 1 -10.68 -0.13 13.35
CA PRO A 1 -9.37 -0.42 12.73
C PRO A 1 -9.52 -0.84 11.26
N VAL A 2 -8.95 -0.07 10.33
CA VAL A 2 -9.01 -0.36 8.87
C VAL A 2 -8.01 -1.45 8.48
N PHE A 3 -6.84 -1.50 9.12
CA PHE A 3 -5.78 -2.46 8.80
C PHE A 3 -6.21 -3.93 8.96
N GLY A 4 -7.14 -4.25 9.86
CA GLY A 4 -7.68 -5.61 9.99
C GLY A 4 -8.68 -6.01 8.88
N LYS A 5 -9.03 -5.10 7.96
CA LYS A 5 -10.01 -5.34 6.88
C LYS A 5 -9.42 -5.19 5.47
N ILE A 6 -8.17 -4.73 5.36
CA ILE A 6 -7.50 -4.51 4.06
C ILE A 6 -6.52 -5.64 3.77
N GLY A 7 -6.28 -5.92 2.49
CA GLY A 7 -5.25 -6.88 2.07
C GLY A 7 -3.88 -6.25 1.82
N ALA A 8 -3.81 -4.93 1.65
CA ALA A 8 -2.57 -4.18 1.39
C ALA A 8 -2.80 -2.69 1.69
N ALA A 9 -1.72 -1.94 1.90
CA ALA A 9 -1.76 -0.48 1.98
C ALA A 9 -0.79 0.18 0.99
N VAL A 10 -1.24 1.24 0.33
CA VAL A 10 -0.42 2.05 -0.57
C VAL A 10 -0.54 3.51 -0.15
N THR A 11 0.57 4.20 0.04
CA THR A 11 0.57 5.62 0.43
C THR A 11 1.48 6.46 -0.45
N ASP A 12 1.01 7.65 -0.84
CA ASP A 12 1.81 8.57 -1.64
C ASP A 12 2.96 9.20 -0.87
N ILE A 13 2.76 9.36 0.43
CA ILE A 13 3.70 10.00 1.34
C ILE A 13 4.08 9.00 2.42
N GLY A 14 5.30 9.13 2.91
CA GLY A 14 5.87 8.26 3.94
C GLY A 14 7.01 7.42 3.40
N GLY A 15 7.91 7.01 4.30
CA GLY A 15 8.97 6.07 4.00
C GLY A 15 8.76 4.74 4.70
N MET A 16 9.79 3.90 4.65
CA MET A 16 9.82 2.57 5.27
C MET A 16 9.48 2.55 6.77
N MET A 17 9.72 3.66 7.49
CA MET A 17 9.42 3.81 8.92
C MET A 17 8.15 4.63 9.21
N SER A 18 7.29 4.83 8.20
CA SER A 18 6.03 5.55 8.40
C SER A 18 5.04 4.74 9.23
N HIS A 19 4.08 5.44 9.87
CA HIS A 19 3.01 4.79 10.66
C HIS A 19 2.30 3.70 9.86
N ALA A 20 1.98 3.96 8.59
CA ALA A 20 1.33 2.98 7.73
C ALA A 20 2.21 1.74 7.49
N ALA A 21 3.51 1.93 7.25
CA ALA A 21 4.45 0.82 7.04
C ALA A 21 4.64 -0.05 8.29
N ILE A 22 4.80 0.59 9.46
CA ILE A 22 4.97 -0.12 10.74
C ILE A 22 3.73 -0.95 11.06
N VAL A 23 2.55 -0.33 11.01
CA VAL A 23 1.29 -1.02 11.31
C VAL A 23 1.03 -2.14 10.31
N CYS A 24 1.24 -1.94 9.01
CA CYS A 24 1.09 -3.04 8.05
C CYS A 24 2.02 -4.21 8.35
N ARG A 25 3.27 -3.95 8.78
CA ARG A 25 4.22 -5.00 9.14
C ARG A 25 3.79 -5.78 10.38
N GLU A 26 3.26 -5.10 11.41
CA GLU A 26 2.69 -5.74 12.60
C GLU A 26 1.49 -6.64 12.26
N TYR A 27 0.70 -6.25 11.26
CA TYR A 27 -0.47 -7.00 10.81
C TYR A 27 -0.15 -8.04 9.73
N GLY A 28 1.11 -8.18 9.31
CA GLY A 28 1.53 -9.12 8.27
C GLY A 28 1.02 -8.76 6.87
N LEU A 29 0.72 -7.49 6.63
CA LEU A 29 0.16 -6.98 5.38
C LEU A 29 1.24 -6.32 4.52
N PRO A 30 1.22 -6.51 3.18
CA PRO A 30 2.09 -5.78 2.28
C PRO A 30 1.75 -4.28 2.29
N ALA A 31 2.78 -3.45 2.41
CA ALA A 31 2.67 -2.00 2.33
C ALA A 31 3.69 -1.42 1.37
N VAL A 32 3.25 -0.48 0.53
CA VAL A 32 4.13 0.32 -0.33
C VAL A 32 3.89 1.78 -0.02
N THR A 33 4.91 2.47 0.47
CA THR A 33 4.81 3.86 0.91
C THR A 33 5.75 4.74 0.10
N GLY A 34 5.36 5.99 -0.12
CA GLY A 34 6.18 6.96 -0.87
C GLY A 34 6.00 6.85 -2.39
N THR A 35 4.83 6.42 -2.86
CA THR A 35 4.54 6.29 -4.29
C THR A 35 4.38 7.62 -5.03
N GLY A 36 4.21 8.72 -4.30
CA GLY A 36 4.04 10.09 -4.81
C GLY A 36 2.72 10.37 -5.52
N THR A 37 2.28 9.48 -6.44
CA THR A 37 1.10 9.71 -7.31
C THR A 37 0.16 8.50 -7.41
N ALA A 38 0.31 7.50 -6.55
CA ALA A 38 -0.54 6.31 -6.59
C ALA A 38 -2.00 6.64 -6.28
N SER A 39 -2.30 7.50 -5.29
CA SER A 39 -3.71 7.85 -5.01
C SER A 39 -4.39 8.61 -6.15
N ALA A 40 -3.61 9.32 -6.97
CA ALA A 40 -4.12 10.00 -8.16
C ALA A 40 -4.45 9.02 -9.29
N LYS A 41 -3.61 7.99 -9.48
CA LYS A 41 -3.73 6.98 -10.55
C LYS A 41 -4.71 5.85 -10.21
N ILE A 42 -4.72 5.40 -8.96
CA ILE A 42 -5.55 4.31 -8.48
C ILE A 42 -6.95 4.85 -8.20
N LYS A 43 -7.96 4.20 -8.78
CA LYS A 43 -9.37 4.50 -8.54
C LYS A 43 -10.08 3.31 -7.91
N THR A 44 -11.16 3.61 -7.19
CA THR A 44 -12.03 2.59 -6.61
C THR A 44 -12.53 1.64 -7.69
N GLY A 45 -12.46 0.33 -7.42
CA GLY A 45 -12.87 -0.72 -8.35
C GLY A 45 -11.72 -1.30 -9.19
N MET A 46 -10.55 -0.67 -9.22
CA MET A 46 -9.37 -1.22 -9.91
C MET A 46 -8.77 -2.40 -9.12
N ARG A 47 -8.35 -3.45 -9.84
CA ARG A 47 -7.56 -4.52 -9.24
C ARG A 47 -6.10 -4.12 -9.22
N LEU A 48 -5.43 -4.43 -8.12
CA LEU A 48 -4.04 -4.06 -7.90
C LEU A 48 -3.28 -5.25 -7.36
N ARG A 49 -2.04 -5.40 -7.81
CA ARG A 49 -1.03 -6.24 -7.16
C ARG A 49 -0.09 -5.34 -6.39
N VAL A 50 0.04 -5.58 -5.10
CA VAL A 50 0.94 -4.82 -4.21
C VAL A 50 2.02 -5.77 -3.71
N ASP A 51 3.27 -5.43 -3.98
CA ASP A 51 4.44 -6.15 -3.49
C ASP A 51 5.20 -5.25 -2.50
N GLY A 52 5.03 -5.53 -1.20
CA GLY A 52 5.69 -4.80 -0.13
C GLY A 52 7.19 -5.08 0.00
N ASN A 53 7.69 -6.16 -0.62
CA ASN A 53 9.12 -6.50 -0.58
C ASN A 53 9.87 -5.82 -1.73
N ALA A 54 9.30 -5.83 -2.94
CA ALA A 54 9.84 -5.11 -4.08
C ALA A 54 9.51 -3.60 -4.05
N GLY A 55 8.55 -3.18 -3.24
CA GLY A 55 8.09 -1.78 -3.19
C GLY A 55 7.31 -1.37 -4.43
N THR A 56 6.65 -2.31 -5.12
CA THR A 56 5.98 -2.07 -6.39
C THR A 56 4.47 -2.26 -6.28
N VAL A 57 3.74 -1.43 -7.03
CA VAL A 57 2.28 -1.53 -7.19
C VAL A 57 1.98 -1.62 -8.67
N THR A 58 1.29 -2.69 -9.06
CA THR A 58 0.89 -2.94 -10.45
C THR A 58 -0.62 -2.90 -10.54
N ILE A 59 -1.14 -2.16 -11.52
CA ILE A 59 -2.56 -2.16 -11.82
C ILE A 59 -2.86 -3.39 -12.68
N LEU A 60 -3.79 -4.21 -12.22
CA LEU A 60 -4.32 -5.36 -12.94
C LEU A 60 -5.67 -4.93 -13.52
N ASP A 61 -5.86 -5.16 -14.81
CA ASP A 61 -7.12 -4.86 -15.53
C ASP A 61 -8.29 -5.69 -14.98
#